data_AF-A0A9X3I9W6-F1
#
_entry.id   AF-A0A9X3I9W6-F1
#
_cell.length_a   1.000
_cell.length_b   1.000
_cell.length_c   1.000
_cell.angle_alpha   90.00
_cell.angle_beta   90.00
_cell.angle_gamma   90.00
#
_symmetry.space_group_name_H-M   'P 1'
#
loop_
_entity.id
_entity.type
_entity.pdbx_description
1 polymer ?
#
loop_
_entity_poly.entity_id
_entity_poly.type
_entity_poly.pdbx_seq_one_letter_code
_entity_poly.pdbx_strand_id
1 'polypeptide(L)'
;MKKIIGIIIVLLVIAFLGIFGLRIWGIEIVSLQTILKSSATLIILGVAIVILIICYGFYFKDPSKGYDRSVGNRAHPRIDQ
;
A
#
# COMPACT_ATOMS: atom_id res chain seq x y z
N MET A 1 -14.26 4.93 0.24
CA MET A 1 -13.53 4.33 -0.91
C MET A 1 -12.02 4.48 -0.74
N LYS A 2 -11.43 5.67 -0.94
CA LYS A 2 -9.97 5.89 -0.83
C LYS A 2 -9.37 5.38 0.50
N LYS A 3 -9.94 5.81 1.63
CA LYS A 3 -9.51 5.39 2.98
C LYS A 3 -9.58 3.87 3.21
N ILE A 4 -10.58 3.19 2.64
CA ILE A 4 -10.79 1.74 2.78
C ILE A 4 -9.67 0.98 2.04
N ILE A 5 -9.32 1.44 0.83
CA ILE A 5 -8.22 0.86 0.04
C ILE A 5 -6.89 1.03 0.77
N GLY A 6 -6.65 2.21 1.36
CA GLY A 6 -5.47 2.43 2.21
C GLY A 6 -5.41 1.47 3.40
N ILE A 7 -6.54 1.25 4.10
CA ILE A 7 -6.62 0.29 5.22
C ILE A 7 -6.28 -1.13 4.75
N ILE A 8 -6.79 -1.56 3.58
CA ILE A 8 -6.50 -2.89 3.02
C ILE A 8 -5.00 -3.03 2.71
N ILE A 9 -4.38 -2.01 2.11
CA ILE A 9 -2.93 -2.01 1.83
C ILE A 9 -2.13 -2.15 3.12
N VAL A 10 -2.50 -1.41 4.18
CA VAL A 10 -1.82 -1.50 5.49
C VAL A 10 -1.96 -2.90 6.09
N LEU A 11 -3.15 -3.50 6.05
CA LEU A 11 -3.36 -4.87 6.53
C LEU A 11 -2.51 -5.89 5.75
N LEU A 12 -2.39 -5.74 4.43
CA LEU A 12 -1.54 -6.60 3.60
C LEU A 12 -0.05 -6.45 3.95
N VAL A 13 0.42 -5.24 4.23
CA VAL A 13 1.80 -4.99 4.69
C VAL A 13 2.06 -5.67 6.03
N ILE A 14 1.16 -5.53 6.99
CA ILE A 14 1.30 -6.15 8.32
C ILE A 14 1.31 -7.67 8.20
N ALA A 15 0.40 -8.26 7.41
CA ALA A 15 0.36 -9.69 7.15
C ALA A 15 1.66 -10.18 6.49
N PHE A 16 2.17 -9.45 5.49
CA PHE A 16 3.43 -9.75 4.82
C PHE A 16 4.60 -9.76 5.80
N LEU A 17 4.72 -8.73 6.66
CA LEU A 17 5.78 -8.65 7.67
C LEU A 17 5.69 -9.78 8.70
N GLY A 18 4.48 -10.17 9.12
CA GLY A 18 4.27 -11.29 10.03
C GLY A 18 4.76 -12.61 9.44
N ILE A 19 4.38 -12.91 8.19
CA ILE A 19 4.84 -14.12 7.48
C ILE A 19 6.36 -14.08 7.27
N PHE A 20 6.91 -12.91 6.94
CA PHE A 20 8.34 -12.73 6.73
C PHE A 20 9.14 -12.94 8.03
N GLY A 21 8.66 -12.41 9.16
CA GLY A 21 9.27 -12.60 10.47
C GLY A 21 9.24 -14.07 10.93
N LEU A 22 8.11 -14.76 10.76
CA LEU A 22 7.99 -16.20 11.02
C LEU A 22 9.01 -17.01 10.21
N ARG A 23 9.22 -16.62 8.95
CA ARG A 23 10.21 -17.25 8.07
C ARG A 23 11.64 -17.01 8.54
N ILE A 24 11.99 -15.80 8.98
CA ILE A 24 13.34 -15.48 9.49
C ILE A 24 13.64 -16.28 10.76
N TRP A 25 12.66 -16.47 11.64
CA TRP A 25 12.83 -17.27 12.86
C TRP A 25 12.88 -18.78 12.64
N GLY A 26 12.84 -19.25 11.38
CA GLY A 26 12.94 -20.67 11.09
C GLY A 26 11.78 -21.48 11.66
N ILE A 27 10.63 -20.83 11.92
CA ILE A 27 9.42 -21.52 12.37
C ILE A 27 8.83 -22.22 11.13
N GLU A 28 9.35 -23.42 10.87
CA GLU A 28 8.95 -24.28 9.77
C GLU A 28 7.65 -25.01 10.10
N ILE A 29 6.51 -24.33 9.88
CA ILE A 29 5.20 -25.01 9.85
C ILE A 29 5.03 -25.79 8.54
N VAL A 30 5.93 -25.62 7.55
CA VAL A 30 5.75 -26.12 6.16
C VAL A 30 7.07 -26.51 5.48
N SER A 31 7.04 -27.55 4.63
CA SER A 31 8.23 -28.22 4.04
C SER A 31 9.12 -27.35 3.13
N LEU A 32 10.37 -27.80 2.89
CA LEU A 32 11.38 -27.16 2.03
C LEU A 32 10.90 -26.78 0.61
N GLN A 33 10.06 -27.62 -0.02
CA GLN A 33 9.46 -27.29 -1.32
C GLN A 33 8.47 -26.12 -1.22
N THR A 34 7.76 -26.05 -0.10
CA THR A 34 6.89 -24.92 0.21
C THR A 34 7.71 -23.68 0.53
N ILE A 35 8.88 -23.80 1.17
CA ILE A 35 9.77 -22.66 1.44
C ILE A 35 10.23 -22.01 0.12
N LEU A 36 10.67 -22.80 -0.86
CA LEU A 36 11.13 -22.29 -2.17
C LEU A 36 10.01 -21.59 -2.94
N LYS A 37 8.83 -22.23 -3.06
CA LYS A 37 7.65 -21.60 -3.67
C LYS A 37 7.19 -20.37 -2.88
N SER A 38 7.20 -20.45 -1.55
CA SER A 38 6.81 -19.37 -0.64
C SER A 38 7.75 -18.15 -0.76
N SER A 39 9.05 -18.33 -1.05
CA SER A 39 9.94 -17.20 -1.37
C SER A 39 9.49 -16.41 -2.58
N ALA A 40 9.18 -17.11 -3.68
CA ALA A 40 8.73 -16.47 -4.90
C ALA A 40 7.41 -15.73 -4.64
N THR A 41 6.47 -16.38 -3.93
CA THR A 41 5.19 -15.77 -3.55
C THR A 41 5.37 -14.54 -2.66
N LEU A 42 6.28 -14.58 -1.68
CA LEU A 42 6.60 -13.42 -0.82
C LEU A 42 7.18 -12.27 -1.65
N ILE A 43 8.11 -12.54 -2.58
CA ILE A 43 8.67 -11.50 -3.44
C ILE A 43 7.59 -10.88 -4.32
N ILE A 44 6.75 -11.71 -4.97
CA ILE A 44 5.65 -11.24 -5.82
C ILE A 44 4.66 -10.41 -4.99
N LEU A 45 4.30 -10.87 -3.78
CA LEU A 45 3.39 -10.15 -2.89
C LEU A 45 3.99 -8.81 -2.45
N GLY A 46 5.27 -8.76 -2.10
CA GLY A 46 5.98 -7.54 -1.76
C GLY A 46 5.98 -6.53 -2.93
N VAL A 47 6.29 -7.00 -4.15
CA VAL A 47 6.25 -6.16 -5.36
C VAL A 47 4.82 -5.66 -5.63
N ALA A 48 3.81 -6.52 -5.50
CA ALA A 48 2.40 -6.14 -5.68
C ALA A 48 1.96 -5.06 -4.67
N ILE A 49 2.38 -5.18 -3.41
CA ILE A 49 2.11 -4.16 -2.38
C ILE A 49 2.75 -2.82 -2.75
N VAL A 50 4.01 -2.82 -3.21
CA VAL A 50 4.69 -1.58 -3.65
C VAL A 50 3.94 -0.93 -4.82
N ILE A 51 3.55 -1.72 -5.82
CA ILE A 51 2.74 -1.23 -6.95
C ILE A 51 1.42 -0.64 -6.46
N LEU A 52 0.72 -1.32 -5.55
CA LEU A 52 -0.52 -0.81 -4.98
C LEU A 52 -0.34 0.51 -4.23
N ILE A 53 0.75 0.68 -3.48
CA ILE A 53 1.08 1.93 -2.78
C ILE A 53 1.30 3.06 -3.79
N ILE A 54 2.07 2.81 -4.86
CA ILE A 54 2.33 3.79 -5.92
C ILE A 54 1.03 4.18 -6.61
N CYS A 55 0.25 3.19 -7.06
CA CYS A 55 -1.06 3.41 -7.68
C CYS A 55 -2.00 4.17 -6.74
N TYR A 56 -2.01 3.84 -5.45
CA TYR A 56 -2.82 4.55 -4.47
C TYR A 56 -2.38 6.00 -4.34
N GLY A 57 -1.08 6.26 -4.19
CA GLY A 57 -0.51 7.60 -4.09
C GLY A 57 -0.78 8.47 -5.33
N PHE A 58 -0.63 7.91 -6.53
CA PHE A 58 -0.86 8.65 -7.78
C PHE A 58 -2.35 8.87 -8.08
N TYR A 59 -3.18 7.84 -7.96
CA TYR A 59 -4.57 7.90 -8.43
C TYR A 59 -5.52 8.54 -7.41
N PHE A 60 -5.19 8.47 -6.11
CA PHE A 60 -6.08 8.97 -5.06
C PHE A 60 -5.68 10.32 -4.47
N LYS A 61 -4.49 10.86 -4.80
CA LYS A 61 -4.09 12.23 -4.46
C LYS A 61 -5.09 13.19 -5.09
N ASP A 62 -5.79 13.95 -4.25
CA ASP A 62 -6.80 14.90 -4.70
C ASP A 62 -6.09 16.21 -5.11
N PRO A 63 -6.02 16.52 -6.42
CA PRO A 63 -5.31 17.71 -6.90
C PRO A 63 -5.97 19.01 -6.43
N SER A 64 -7.25 18.95 -6.07
CA SER A 64 -8.06 20.11 -5.71
C SER A 64 -8.07 20.43 -4.22
N LYS A 65 -7.36 19.64 -3.40
CA LYS A 65 -7.31 19.83 -1.93
C LYS A 65 -6.60 21.13 -1.51
N GLY A 66 -5.74 21.69 -2.35
CA GLY A 66 -5.02 22.95 -2.14
C GLY A 66 -5.66 24.17 -2.80
N TYR A 67 -6.84 24.01 -3.42
CA TYR A 67 -7.51 25.10 -4.12
C TYR A 67 -8.86 25.41 -3.45
N ASP A 68 -9.18 26.70 -3.37
CA ASP A 68 -10.48 27.17 -2.95
C ASP A 68 -11.51 26.91 -4.05
N ARG A 69 -12.55 26.14 -3.71
CA ARG A 69 -13.65 25.80 -4.62
C ARG A 69 -14.84 26.76 -4.51
N SER A 70 -14.81 27.71 -3.57
CA SER A 70 -15.89 28.67 -3.31
C SER A 70 -15.81 29.95 -4.15
N VAL A 71 -14.65 30.22 -4.77
CA VAL A 71 -14.38 31.46 -5.50
C VAL A 71 -14.07 31.24 -6.97
N GLY A 72 -14.96 31.77 -7.83
CA GLY A 72 -14.73 32.01 -9.26
C GLY A 72 -14.52 30.78 -10.14
N ASN A 73 -14.45 31.00 -11.46
CA ASN A 73 -14.25 29.95 -12.47
C ASN A 73 -12.76 29.61 -12.71
N ARG A 74 -11.86 29.97 -11.78
CA ARG A 74 -10.41 29.80 -11.88
C ARG A 74 -9.87 29.21 -10.58
N ALA A 75 -8.81 28.40 -10.69
CA ALA A 75 -8.18 27.78 -9.53
C ALA A 75 -7.49 28.84 -8.66
N HIS A 76 -8.01 29.09 -7.45
CA HIS A 76 -7.39 29.98 -6.47
C HIS A 76 -6.72 29.16 -5.37
N PRO A 77 -5.46 29.45 -5.01
CA PRO A 77 -4.83 28.81 -3.86
C PRO A 77 -5.59 29.18 -2.59
N ARG A 78 -5.66 28.23 -1.67
CA ARG A 78 -6.34 28.41 -0.40
C ARG A 78 -5.54 29.36 0.50
N ILE A 79 -6.20 30.35 1.10
CA ILE A 79 -5.55 31.43 1.88
C ILE A 79 -4.96 30.91 3.21
N ASP A 80 -5.25 29.67 3.59
CA ASP A 80 -4.79 29.01 4.83
C ASP A 80 -3.49 28.17 4.67
N GLN A 81 -2.76 28.31 3.56
CA GLN A 81 -1.43 27.70 3.35
C GLN A 81 -0.29 28.72 3.37
#